data_AF-A0A1G3W471-F1
#
_entry.id   AF-A0A1G3W471-F1
#
_cell.length_a   1.000
_cell.length_b   1.000
_cell.length_c   1.000
_cell.angle_alpha   90.00
_cell.angle_beta   90.00
_cell.angle_gamma   90.00
#
_symmetry.space_group_name_H-M   'P 1'
#
loop_
_entity.id
_entity.type
_entity.pdbx_description
1 polymer ?
#
loop_
_entity_poly.entity_id
_entity_poly.type
_entity_poly.pdbx_seq_one_letter_code
_entity_poly.pdbx_strand_id
1 'polypeptide(L)'
;MNVDLFQRIISQSASIGVRRIHLYLHGEPLLHPRFPEMVLNIKSRGLALHITTNGMRLDYSLIEKITAAGLTSADHIIVSILANSSVLHEQIMKGVNHERVVRNIEALLEHRKKLEQTDP
;
A
#
# COMPACT_ATOMS: atom_id res chain seq x y z
N MET A 1 0.10 -13.97 6.26
CA MET A 1 -0.79 -14.05 7.45
C MET A 1 -2.03 -14.82 7.03
N ASN A 2 -2.64 -15.61 7.91
CA ASN A 2 -3.93 -16.24 7.60
C ASN A 2 -5.01 -15.15 7.43
N VAL A 3 -5.79 -15.21 6.36
CA VAL A 3 -6.75 -14.16 6.00
C VAL A 3 -7.94 -14.11 6.94
N ASP A 4 -8.38 -15.24 7.48
CA ASP A 4 -9.53 -15.29 8.40
C ASP A 4 -9.18 -14.61 9.73
N LEU A 5 -7.97 -14.85 10.24
CA LEU A 5 -7.45 -14.14 11.41
C LEU A 5 -7.36 -12.63 11.14
N PHE A 6 -6.85 -12.23 9.98
CA PHE A 6 -6.80 -10.83 9.59
C PHE A 6 -8.19 -10.20 9.58
N GLN A 7 -9.17 -10.83 8.94
CA GLN A 7 -10.54 -10.34 8.88
C GLN A 7 -11.15 -10.15 10.26
N ARG A 8 -10.92 -11.09 11.19
CA ARG A 8 -11.35 -10.98 12.58
C ARG A 8 -10.72 -9.78 13.28
N ILE A 9 -9.41 -9.57 13.13
CA ILE A 9 -8.70 -8.42 13.72
C ILE A 9 -9.26 -7.10 13.19
N ILE A 10 -9.48 -6.99 11.87
CA ILE A 10 -10.04 -5.78 11.26
C ILE A 10 -11.47 -5.51 11.79
N SER A 11 -12.30 -6.55 11.87
CA SER A 11 -13.66 -6.43 12.40
C SER A 11 -13.69 -5.95 13.85
N GLN A 12 -12.84 -6.53 14.70
CA GLN A 12 -12.73 -6.13 16.11
C GLN A 12 -12.20 -4.70 16.24
N SER A 13 -11.18 -4.35 15.45
CA SER A 13 -10.61 -3.00 15.42
C SER A 13 -11.68 -1.95 15.08
N ALA A 14 -12.50 -2.20 14.06
CA ALA A 14 -13.62 -1.32 13.73
C ALA A 14 -14.62 -1.18 14.89
N SER A 15 -14.96 -2.30 15.57
CA SER A 15 -15.95 -2.30 16.66
C SER A 15 -15.53 -1.50 17.89
N ILE A 16 -14.22 -1.31 18.10
CA ILE A 16 -13.68 -0.55 19.25
C ILE A 16 -13.27 0.88 18.88
N GLY A 17 -13.61 1.35 17.67
CA GLY A 17 -13.35 2.72 17.25
C GLY A 17 -11.93 3.00 16.74
N VAL A 18 -11.18 1.96 16.35
CA VAL A 18 -9.92 2.18 15.61
C VAL A 18 -10.24 2.93 14.31
N ARG A 19 -9.40 3.91 13.95
CA ARG A 19 -9.60 4.71 12.73
C ARG A 19 -8.67 4.34 11.58
N ARG A 20 -7.52 3.71 11.88
CA ARG A 20 -6.49 3.43 10.89
C ARG A 20 -5.77 2.13 11.20
N ILE A 21 -5.52 1.33 10.17
CA ILE A 21 -4.77 0.09 10.22
C ILE A 21 -3.40 0.30 9.59
N HIS A 22 -2.35 -0.03 10.33
CA HIS A 22 -0.98 0.09 9.86
C HIS A 22 -0.46 -1.31 9.51
N LEU A 23 -0.16 -1.56 8.23
CA LEU A 23 0.51 -2.77 7.77
C LEU A 23 2.00 -2.46 7.62
N TYR A 24 2.77 -2.75 8.66
CA TYR A 24 4.20 -2.43 8.78
C TYR A 24 4.94 -3.48 9.61
N LEU A 25 6.24 -3.26 9.83
CA LEU A 25 7.18 -4.03 10.67
C LEU A 25 7.93 -5.16 9.96
N HIS A 26 7.32 -6.32 9.74
CA HIS A 26 8.01 -7.50 9.20
C HIS A 26 7.46 -7.91 7.84
N GLY A 27 8.38 -8.18 6.91
CA GLY A 27 8.06 -8.59 5.54
C GLY A 27 7.61 -7.43 4.66
N GLU A 28 7.23 -7.77 3.42
CA GLU A 28 6.71 -6.81 2.44
C GLU A 28 5.20 -7.04 2.27
N PRO A 29 4.33 -6.11 2.71
CA PRO A 29 2.88 -6.30 2.66
C PRO A 29 2.35 -6.53 1.24
N LEU A 30 2.97 -5.91 0.23
CA LEU A 30 2.54 -6.04 -1.16
C LEU A 30 2.89 -7.39 -1.81
N LEU A 31 3.64 -8.26 -1.13
CA LEU A 31 3.86 -9.64 -1.58
C LEU A 31 2.70 -10.58 -1.24
N HIS A 32 1.76 -10.16 -0.40
CA HIS A 32 0.62 -11.01 -0.07
C HIS A 32 -0.33 -11.15 -1.27
N PRO A 33 -0.64 -12.37 -1.76
CA PRO A 33 -1.42 -12.56 -2.99
C PRO A 33 -2.84 -11.99 -2.89
N ARG A 34 -3.38 -11.93 -1.66
CA ARG A 34 -4.72 -11.37 -1.36
C ARG A 34 -4.66 -9.92 -0.86
N PHE A 35 -3.59 -9.18 -1.12
CA PHE A 35 -3.44 -7.80 -0.64
C PHE A 35 -4.61 -6.88 -1.07
N PRO A 36 -5.11 -6.89 -2.32
CA PRO A 36 -6.28 -6.09 -2.69
C PRO A 36 -7.55 -6.42 -1.89
N GLU A 37 -7.79 -7.70 -1.59
CA GLU A 37 -8.92 -8.12 -0.74
C GLU A 37 -8.76 -7.65 0.70
N MET A 38 -7.52 -7.62 1.19
CA MET A 38 -7.22 -7.07 2.52
C MET A 38 -7.49 -5.57 2.57
N VAL A 39 -7.14 -4.82 1.51
CA VAL A 39 -7.51 -3.40 1.36
C VAL A 39 -9.03 -3.25 1.39
N LEU A 40 -9.76 -4.00 0.56
CA LEU A 40 -11.22 -3.94 0.50
C LEU A 40 -11.87 -4.18 1.87
N ASN A 41 -11.40 -5.19 2.61
CA ASN A 41 -11.92 -5.48 3.95
C ASN A 41 -11.67 -4.33 4.95
N ILE A 42 -10.50 -3.68 4.91
CA ILE A 42 -10.23 -2.50 5.73
C ILE A 42 -11.17 -1.35 5.33
N LYS A 43 -11.22 -1.03 4.03
CA LYS A 43 -11.95 0.14 3.52
C LYS A 43 -13.46 0.01 3.69
N SER A 44 -14.04 -1.17 3.46
CA SER A 44 -15.47 -1.45 3.67
C SER A 44 -15.96 -1.25 5.11
N ARG A 45 -15.02 -1.11 6.06
CA ARG A 45 -15.30 -0.88 7.49
C ARG A 45 -15.07 0.56 7.92
N GLY A 46 -14.87 1.47 6.97
CA GLY A 46 -14.61 2.89 7.24
C GLY A 46 -13.23 3.15 7.84
N LEU A 47 -12.32 2.17 7.77
CA LEU A 47 -10.96 2.30 8.30
C LEU A 47 -10.03 2.92 7.24
N ALA A 48 -9.13 3.80 7.68
CA ALA A 48 -8.02 4.24 6.87
C ALA A 48 -6.91 3.18 6.85
N LEU A 49 -6.14 3.16 5.76
CA LEU A 49 -5.00 2.30 5.56
C LEU A 49 -3.70 3.10 5.65
N HIS A 50 -2.71 2.51 6.30
CA HIS A 50 -1.32 2.93 6.25
C HIS A 50 -0.48 1.72 5.87
N ILE A 51 0.33 1.82 4.82
CA ILE A 51 1.29 0.79 4.45
C ILE A 51 2.71 1.33 4.40
N THR A 52 3.67 0.50 4.79
CA THR A 52 5.09 0.72 4.52
C THR A 52 5.56 -0.36 3.58
N THR A 53 6.17 0.03 2.46
CA THR A 53 6.59 -0.87 1.38
C THR A 53 7.96 -0.48 0.83
N ASN A 54 8.67 -1.44 0.24
CA ASN A 54 9.84 -1.19 -0.59
C ASN A 54 9.48 -0.64 -1.99
N GLY A 55 8.20 -0.60 -2.35
CA GLY A 55 7.70 -0.01 -3.58
C GLY A 55 7.88 -0.86 -4.85
N MET A 56 8.56 -2.00 -4.79
CA MET A 56 8.84 -2.85 -5.97
C MET A 56 7.58 -3.41 -6.63
N ARG A 57 6.53 -3.64 -5.84
CA ARG A 57 5.26 -4.23 -6.26
C ARG A 57 4.15 -3.21 -6.49
N LEU A 58 4.39 -1.91 -6.31
CA LEU A 58 3.44 -0.84 -6.65
C LEU A 58 3.35 -0.61 -8.17
N ASP A 59 3.19 -1.67 -8.94
CA ASP A 59 2.97 -1.55 -10.38
C ASP A 59 1.54 -1.09 -10.69
N TYR A 60 1.32 -0.69 -11.95
CA TYR A 60 0.04 -0.16 -12.43
C TYR A 60 -1.14 -1.09 -12.14
N SER A 61 -0.95 -2.42 -12.30
CA SER A 61 -2.02 -3.40 -12.03
C SER A 61 -2.40 -3.45 -10.56
N LEU A 62 -1.41 -3.38 -9.65
CA LEU A 62 -1.70 -3.34 -8.23
C LEU A 62 -2.40 -2.03 -7.84
N ILE A 63 -1.93 -0.89 -8.37
CA ILE A 63 -2.51 0.44 -8.11
C ILE A 63 -4.01 0.45 -8.47
N GLU A 64 -4.36 0.00 -9.68
CA GLU A 64 -5.78 -0.08 -10.09
C GLU A 64 -6.60 -0.95 -9.14
N LYS A 65 -6.09 -2.11 -8.75
CA LYS A 65 -6.79 -3.04 -7.84
C LYS A 65 -7.02 -2.44 -6.46
N ILE A 66 -6.04 -1.76 -5.89
CA ILE A 66 -6.16 -1.19 -4.54
C ILE A 66 -7.01 0.08 -4.54
N THR A 67 -6.97 0.88 -5.60
CA THR A 67 -7.92 2.00 -5.77
C THR A 67 -9.34 1.48 -5.93
N ALA A 68 -9.57 0.47 -6.77
CA ALA A 68 -10.89 -0.15 -6.92
C ALA A 68 -11.39 -0.78 -5.61
N ALA A 69 -10.49 -1.25 -4.76
CA ALA A 69 -10.79 -1.72 -3.41
C ALA A 69 -11.10 -0.59 -2.40
N GLY A 70 -11.08 0.67 -2.83
CA GLY A 70 -11.47 1.83 -2.04
C GLY A 70 -10.31 2.60 -1.42
N LEU A 71 -9.06 2.37 -1.82
CA LEU A 71 -7.93 3.22 -1.41
C LEU A 71 -8.15 4.66 -1.90
N THR A 72 -7.99 5.66 -1.02
CA THR A 72 -8.18 7.07 -1.34
C THR A 72 -7.01 7.94 -0.88
N SER A 73 -7.06 9.24 -1.16
CA SER A 73 -6.07 10.23 -0.71
C SER A 73 -5.97 10.37 0.82
N ALA A 74 -6.94 9.85 1.58
CA ALA A 74 -6.90 9.80 3.05
C ALA A 74 -6.03 8.66 3.61
N ASP A 75 -5.57 7.74 2.75
CA ASP A 75 -4.70 6.63 3.08
C ASP A 75 -3.22 6.98 2.87
N HIS A 76 -2.33 6.33 3.62
CA HIS A 76 -0.90 6.60 3.58
C HIS A 76 -0.14 5.43 2.95
N ILE A 77 0.64 5.74 1.92
CA ILE A 77 1.63 4.82 1.34
C ILE A 77 3.02 5.38 1.62
N ILE A 78 3.76 4.71 2.48
CA ILE A 78 5.15 5.05 2.79
C ILE A 78 6.05 4.12 1.97
N VAL A 79 6.85 4.71 1.09
CA VAL A 79 7.86 3.98 0.31
C VAL A 79 9.23 4.18 0.96
N SER A 80 9.90 3.08 1.29
CA SER A 80 11.23 3.11 1.92
C SER A 80 12.29 3.39 0.86
N ILE A 81 12.94 4.56 0.94
CA ILE A 81 14.10 4.93 0.13
C ILE A 81 15.25 5.25 1.08
N LEU A 82 16.28 4.39 1.10
CA LEU A 82 17.33 4.41 2.12
C LEU A 82 18.66 5.05 1.68
N ALA A 83 18.72 5.63 0.48
CA ALA A 83 19.89 6.35 0.00
C ALA A 83 19.54 7.34 -1.12
N ASN A 84 20.44 8.31 -1.35
CA ASN A 84 20.35 9.28 -2.45
C ASN A 84 20.97 8.76 -3.77
N SER A 85 21.59 7.58 -3.76
CA SER A 85 22.16 6.90 -4.93
C SER A 85 21.44 5.58 -5.15
N SER A 86 21.13 5.26 -6.41
CA SER A 86 20.52 3.98 -6.78
C SER A 86 21.38 2.79 -6.33
N VAL A 87 22.69 2.86 -6.54
CA VAL A 87 23.65 1.81 -6.13
C VAL A 87 23.59 1.57 -4.63
N LEU A 88 23.65 2.62 -3.81
CA LEU A 88 23.64 2.48 -2.36
C LEU A 88 22.26 2.03 -1.86
N HIS A 89 21.19 2.49 -2.49
CA HIS A 89 19.83 2.07 -2.16
C HIS A 89 19.66 0.56 -2.35
N GLU A 90 20.10 0.02 -3.48
CA GLU A 90 20.01 -1.40 -3.81
C GLU A 90 20.95 -2.27 -2.95
N GLN A 91 22.11 -1.73 -2.55
CA GLN A 91 23.02 -2.39 -1.62
C GLN A 91 22.42 -2.54 -0.21
N ILE A 92 21.76 -1.47 0.29
CA ILE A 92 21.10 -1.49 1.60
C ILE A 92 19.84 -2.36 1.55
N MET A 93 19.01 -2.17 0.53
CA MET A 93 17.73 -2.86 0.34
C MET A 93 17.87 -4.00 -0.68
N LYS A 94 18.47 -5.11 -0.25
CA LYS A 94 18.69 -6.28 -1.11
C LYS A 94 17.42 -6.73 -1.84
N GLY A 95 17.51 -6.87 -3.15
CA GLY A 95 16.40 -7.30 -4.02
C GLY A 95 15.51 -6.16 -4.53
N VAL A 96 15.78 -4.92 -4.12
CA VAL A 96 15.17 -3.73 -4.72
C VAL A 96 15.90 -3.36 -6.02
N ASN A 97 15.16 -2.83 -6.99
CA ASN A 97 15.67 -2.11 -8.15
C ASN A 97 15.16 -0.67 -8.05
N HIS A 98 16.07 0.29 -7.89
CA HIS A 98 15.73 1.67 -7.57
C HIS A 98 14.90 2.31 -8.69
N GLU A 99 15.29 2.12 -9.94
CA GLU A 99 14.58 2.68 -11.10
C GLU A 99 13.14 2.17 -11.21
N ARG A 100 12.90 0.89 -10.92
CA ARG A 100 11.54 0.34 -10.85
C ARG A 100 10.73 0.97 -9.73
N VAL A 101 11.33 1.19 -8.55
CA VAL A 101 10.63 1.86 -7.44
C VAL A 101 10.24 3.28 -7.83
N VAL A 102 11.13 4.04 -8.45
CA VAL A 102 10.83 5.40 -8.94
C VAL A 102 9.69 5.38 -9.94
N ARG A 103 9.74 4.52 -10.96
CA ARG A 103 8.65 4.39 -11.96
C ARG A 103 7.31 4.02 -11.33
N ASN A 104 7.31 3.16 -10.33
CA ASN A 104 6.10 2.78 -9.60
C ASN A 104 5.52 3.95 -8.78
N ILE A 105 6.37 4.77 -8.17
CA ILE A 105 5.95 6.00 -7.47
C ILE A 105 5.34 6.99 -8.48
N GLU A 106 5.98 7.20 -9.62
CA GLU A 106 5.47 8.07 -10.68
C GLU A 106 4.10 7.60 -11.18
N ALA A 107 3.94 6.30 -11.44
CA ALA A 107 2.66 5.72 -11.85
C ALA A 107 1.56 5.92 -10.80
N LEU A 108 1.87 5.76 -9.51
CA LEU A 108 0.93 6.02 -8.42
C LEU A 108 0.51 7.49 -8.37
N LEU A 109 1.47 8.42 -8.53
CA LEU A 109 1.19 9.86 -8.56
C LEU A 109 0.36 10.26 -9.77
N GLU A 110 0.63 9.70 -10.94
CA GLU A 110 -0.16 9.93 -12.16
C GLU A 110 -1.59 9.42 -11.99
N HIS A 111 -1.75 8.20 -11.47
CA HIS A 111 -3.08 7.63 -11.20
C HIS A 111 -3.87 8.50 -10.22
N ARG A 112 -3.22 9.01 -9.16
CA ARG A 112 -3.85 9.93 -8.21
C ARG A 112 -4.32 11.23 -8.86
N LYS A 113 -3.50 11.84 -9.73
CA LYS A 113 -3.89 13.06 -10.45
C LYS A 113 -5.12 12.85 -11.34
N LYS A 114 -5.24 11.69 -11.99
CA LYS A 114 -6.40 11.36 -12.83
C LYS A 114 -7.70 11.27 -12.00
N LEU A 115 -7.63 10.71 -10.80
CA LEU A 115 -8.78 10.63 -9.88
C LEU A 115 -9.19 12.01 -9.36
N GLU A 116 -8.24 12.85 -8.98
CA GLU A 116 -8.52 14.23 -8.51
C GLU A 116 -9.15 15.11 -9.60
N GLN A 117 -8.94 14.79 -10.89
CA GLN A 117 -9.57 15.49 -12.02
C GLN A 117 -10.95 14.95 -12.39
N THR A 118 -11.36 13.79 -11.84
CA THR A 118 -12.65 13.15 -12.13
C THR A 118 -13.64 13.25 -10.97
N ASP A 119 -13.22 13.74 -9.80
CA ASP A 119 -14.09 14.14 -8.68
C ASP A 119 -14.64 15.56 -8.95
N PRO A 120 -15.97 15.76 -9.05
CA PRO A 120 -16.59 17.06 -9.36
C PRO A 120 -16.47 18.11 -8.24
#